data_AF-A0A2V5R8S6-F1
#
_entry.id   AF-A0A2V5R8S6-F1
#
_cell.length_a   1.000
_cell.length_b   1.000
_cell.length_c   1.000
_cell.angle_alpha   90.00
_cell.angle_beta   90.00
_cell.angle_gamma   90.00
#
_symmetry.space_group_name_H-M   'P 1'
#
loop_
_entity.id
_entity.type
_entity.pdbx_description
1 polymer ?
#
loop_
_entity_poly.entity_id
_entity_poly.type
_entity_poly.pdbx_seq_one_letter_code
_entity_poly.pdbx_strand_id
1 'polypeptide(L)'
;SGRVPFGLAITYAKMGRRKEAQEILEAACASRGSYTPGDATAHVRVELQQHEEAIRELERAYEEHSSSLHFIGIAPEFAPLRPDKRFLSIVKKIGLEPESVFAARHVNYCAITSRP
;
A
#
# COMPACT_ATOMS: atom_id res chain seq x y z
N SER A 1 -2.67 -16.76 -18.54
CA SER A 1 -1.75 -15.79 -17.91
C SER A 1 -2.39 -15.20 -16.67
N GLY A 2 -1.99 -15.70 -15.51
CA GLY A 2 -2.62 -15.43 -14.22
C GLY A 2 -2.15 -14.14 -13.57
N ARG A 3 -2.60 -12.99 -14.11
CA ARG A 3 -2.45 -11.72 -13.40
C ARG A 3 -3.53 -11.63 -12.34
N VAL A 4 -3.12 -11.55 -11.09
CA VAL A 4 -3.99 -11.30 -9.95
C VAL A 4 -4.68 -9.93 -10.15
N PRO A 5 -6.02 -9.84 -10.17
CA PRO A 5 -6.73 -8.63 -10.59
C PRO A 5 -6.88 -7.60 -9.46
N PHE A 6 -5.78 -7.24 -8.78
CA PHE A 6 -5.78 -6.23 -7.71
C PHE A 6 -6.34 -4.87 -8.17
N GLY A 7 -6.03 -4.46 -9.41
CA GLY A 7 -6.59 -3.23 -9.99
C GLY A 7 -8.12 -3.23 -10.07
N LEU A 8 -8.74 -4.40 -10.33
CA LEU A 8 -10.19 -4.54 -10.34
C LEU A 8 -10.78 -4.46 -8.93
N ALA A 9 -10.14 -5.12 -7.96
CA ALA A 9 -10.52 -5.04 -6.55
C ALA A 9 -10.43 -3.60 -6.02
N ILE A 10 -9.34 -2.88 -6.31
CA ILE A 10 -9.17 -1.45 -5.98
C ILE A 10 -10.31 -0.63 -6.59
N THR A 11 -10.62 -0.85 -7.87
CA THR A 11 -11.68 -0.11 -8.58
C THR A 11 -13.03 -0.33 -7.92
N TYR A 12 -13.39 -1.59 -7.61
CA TYR A 12 -14.63 -1.89 -6.92
C TYR A 12 -14.68 -1.32 -5.50
N ALA A 13 -13.59 -1.38 -4.74
CA ALA A 13 -13.53 -0.78 -3.42
C ALA A 13 -13.81 0.73 -3.48
N LYS A 14 -13.18 1.44 -4.44
CA LYS A 14 -13.41 2.88 -4.68
C LYS A 14 -14.84 3.22 -5.11
N MET A 15 -15.51 2.32 -5.82
CA MET A 15 -16.92 2.47 -6.20
C MET A 15 -17.90 2.16 -5.06
N GLY A 16 -17.43 1.82 -3.87
CA GLY A 16 -18.27 1.36 -2.76
C GLY A 16 -18.81 -0.07 -2.95
N ARG A 17 -18.37 -0.77 -3.99
CA ARG A 17 -18.69 -2.17 -4.31
C ARG A 17 -17.85 -3.12 -3.46
N ARG A 18 -18.04 -3.01 -2.14
CA ARG A 18 -17.19 -3.64 -1.12
C ARG A 18 -17.19 -5.16 -1.22
N LYS A 19 -18.34 -5.76 -1.53
CA LYS A 19 -18.48 -7.21 -1.65
C LYS A 19 -17.66 -7.75 -2.83
N GLU A 20 -17.80 -7.17 -4.01
CA GLU A 20 -17.03 -7.62 -5.18
C GLU A 20 -15.53 -7.41 -5.02
N ALA A 21 -15.12 -6.30 -4.39
CA ALA A 21 -13.72 -6.06 -4.07
C ALA A 21 -13.15 -7.12 -3.10
N GLN A 22 -13.91 -7.49 -2.07
CA GLN A 22 -13.54 -8.51 -1.11
C GLN A 22 -13.44 -9.90 -1.76
N GLU A 23 -14.42 -10.28 -2.59
CA GLU A 23 -14.41 -11.56 -3.31
C GLU A 23 -13.18 -11.69 -4.20
N ILE A 24 -12.82 -10.62 -4.91
CA ILE A 24 -11.63 -10.62 -5.75
C ILE A 24 -10.35 -10.70 -4.90
N LEU A 25 -10.29 -9.96 -3.78
CA LEU A 25 -9.15 -10.01 -2.86
C LEU A 25 -8.95 -11.42 -2.29
N GLU A 26 -10.04 -12.10 -1.92
CA GLU A 26 -10.01 -13.47 -1.40
C GLU A 26 -9.58 -14.46 -2.49
N ALA A 27 -10.13 -14.36 -3.70
CA ALA A 27 -9.72 -15.18 -4.82
C ALA A 27 -8.22 -14.98 -5.17
N ALA A 28 -7.76 -13.72 -5.15
CA ALA A 28 -6.36 -13.35 -5.30
C ALA A 28 -5.49 -14.03 -4.23
N CYS A 29 -5.89 -13.92 -2.96
CA CYS A 29 -5.22 -14.55 -1.83
C CYS A 29 -5.33 -16.07 -1.81
N ALA A 30 -6.34 -16.68 -2.43
CA ALA A 30 -6.51 -18.13 -2.49
C ALA A 30 -5.71 -18.73 -3.65
N SER A 31 -5.55 -17.99 -4.74
CA SER A 31 -4.73 -18.35 -5.91
C SER A 31 -3.22 -18.26 -5.66
N ARG A 32 -2.79 -18.31 -4.39
CA ARG A 32 -1.40 -18.28 -3.89
C ARG A 32 -0.53 -19.29 -4.65
N GLY A 33 0.02 -18.86 -5.78
CA GLY A 33 1.20 -19.47 -6.37
C GLY A 33 2.43 -19.15 -5.52
N SER A 34 3.59 -18.96 -6.15
CA SER A 34 4.85 -18.72 -5.44
C SER A 34 5.02 -17.31 -4.87
N TYR A 35 4.18 -16.34 -5.25
CA TYR A 35 4.34 -14.94 -4.81
C TYR A 35 3.02 -14.17 -4.82
N THR A 36 2.73 -13.49 -3.71
CA THR A 36 1.65 -12.50 -3.60
C THR A 36 2.24 -11.16 -3.16
N PRO A 37 2.09 -10.08 -3.95
CA PRO A 37 2.55 -8.76 -3.55
C PRO A 37 1.80 -8.29 -2.29
N GLY A 38 2.56 -8.01 -1.22
CA GLY A 38 2.00 -7.59 0.07
C GLY A 38 1.43 -6.18 0.01
N ASP A 39 2.09 -5.30 -0.74
CA ASP A 39 1.64 -3.95 -1.06
C ASP A 39 0.27 -3.92 -1.76
N ALA A 40 0.06 -4.75 -2.79
CA ALA A 40 -1.17 -4.76 -3.58
C ALA A 40 -2.35 -5.30 -2.76
N THR A 41 -2.09 -6.33 -1.96
CA THR A 41 -3.09 -6.87 -1.02
C THR A 41 -3.44 -5.82 0.04
N ALA A 42 -2.44 -5.16 0.63
CA ALA A 42 -2.65 -4.09 1.59
C ALA A 42 -3.38 -2.89 0.98
N HIS A 43 -3.09 -2.52 -0.28
CA HIS A 43 -3.76 -1.41 -0.96
C HIS A 43 -5.27 -1.67 -1.10
N VAL A 44 -5.68 -2.86 -1.57
CA VAL A 44 -7.11 -3.21 -1.62
C VAL A 44 -7.76 -3.07 -0.24
N ARG A 45 -7.09 -3.54 0.82
CA ARG A 45 -7.57 -3.44 2.20
C ARG A 45 -7.70 -1.99 2.66
N VAL A 46 -6.77 -1.11 2.30
CA VAL A 46 -6.89 0.32 2.60
C VAL A 46 -8.10 0.95 1.91
N GLU A 47 -8.33 0.65 0.63
CA GLU A 47 -9.52 1.14 -0.09
C GLU A 47 -10.82 0.58 0.50
N LEU A 48 -10.75 -0.61 1.10
CA LEU A 48 -11.84 -1.21 1.89
C LEU A 48 -11.91 -0.67 3.33
N GLN A 49 -11.09 0.28 3.75
CA GLN A 49 -11.01 0.80 5.12
C GLN A 49 -10.69 -0.29 6.17
N GLN A 50 -10.07 -1.39 5.75
CA GLN A 50 -9.61 -2.50 6.58
C GLN A 50 -8.15 -2.23 6.99
N HIS A 51 -7.92 -1.15 7.73
CA HIS A 51 -6.56 -0.65 8.01
C HIS A 51 -5.74 -1.61 8.87
N GLU A 52 -6.38 -2.28 9.84
CA GLU A 52 -5.72 -3.28 10.68
C GLU A 52 -5.19 -4.46 9.85
N GLU A 53 -6.03 -5.00 8.97
CA GLU A 53 -5.67 -6.09 8.08
C GLU A 53 -4.64 -5.66 7.03
N ALA A 54 -4.70 -4.41 6.55
CA ALA A 54 -3.69 -3.85 5.66
C ALA A 54 -2.31 -3.83 6.34
N ILE A 55 -2.24 -3.39 7.60
CA ILE A 55 -0.98 -3.36 8.35
C ILE A 55 -0.45 -4.77 8.58
N ARG A 56 -1.31 -5.72 8.99
CA ARG A 56 -0.90 -7.13 9.18
C ARG A 56 -0.35 -7.76 7.90
N GLU A 57 -0.92 -7.40 6.76
CA GLU A 57 -0.45 -7.86 5.46
C GLU A 57 0.94 -7.30 5.12
N LEU A 58 1.19 -6.03 5.44
CA LEU A 58 2.52 -5.42 5.28
C LEU A 58 3.55 -6.02 6.25
N GLU A 59 3.16 -6.35 7.48
CA GLU A 59 4.02 -7.07 8.45
C GLU A 59 4.42 -8.44 7.91
N ARG A 60 3.45 -9.23 7.43
CA ARG A 60 3.69 -10.53 6.77
C ARG A 60 4.65 -10.40 5.61
N ALA A 61 4.41 -9.43 4.72
CA ALA A 61 5.26 -9.20 3.55
C ALA A 61 6.69 -8.78 3.94
N TYR A 62 6.86 -8.11 5.08
CA TYR A 62 8.18 -7.77 5.60
C TYR A 62 8.91 -9.01 6.13
N GLU A 63 8.21 -9.84 6.91
CA GLU A 63 8.74 -11.11 7.43
C GLU A 63 9.16 -12.07 6.31
N GLU A 64 8.44 -12.05 5.18
CA GLU A 64 8.75 -12.84 3.98
C GLU A 64 9.82 -12.20 3.09
N HIS A 65 10.43 -11.07 3.50
CA HIS A 65 11.39 -10.31 2.69
C HIS A 65 10.87 -9.98 1.28
N SER A 66 9.57 -9.65 1.18
CA SER A 66 8.93 -9.37 -0.10
C SER A 66 9.48 -8.10 -0.73
N SER A 67 9.91 -8.19 -1.99
CA SER A 67 10.37 -7.05 -2.80
C SER A 67 9.29 -6.00 -3.07
N SER A 68 8.03 -6.32 -2.78
CA SER A 68 6.89 -5.42 -3.00
C SER A 68 6.87 -4.19 -2.08
N LEU A 69 7.60 -4.22 -0.95
CA LEU A 69 7.48 -3.19 0.08
C LEU A 69 8.26 -1.89 -0.20
N HIS A 70 9.08 -1.84 -1.25
CA HIS A 70 10.08 -0.78 -1.45
C HIS A 70 9.52 0.66 -1.54
N PHE A 71 8.22 0.85 -1.81
CA PHE A 71 7.63 2.18 -2.00
C PHE A 71 6.49 2.54 -1.02
N ILE A 72 6.15 1.67 -0.06
CA ILE A 72 4.95 1.86 0.79
C ILE A 72 4.99 3.16 1.61
N GLY A 73 6.17 3.66 1.98
CA GLY A 73 6.33 4.92 2.71
C GLY A 73 6.01 6.17 1.87
N ILE A 74 6.10 6.06 0.55
CA ILE A 74 5.91 7.17 -0.40
C ILE A 74 4.50 7.11 -1.01
N ALA A 75 3.98 5.91 -1.25
CA ALA A 75 2.71 5.68 -1.92
C ALA A 75 1.55 6.44 -1.23
N PRO A 76 0.77 7.25 -1.97
CA PRO A 76 -0.31 8.05 -1.41
C PRO A 76 -1.46 7.22 -0.85
N GLU A 77 -1.70 6.03 -1.38
CA GLU A 77 -2.72 5.09 -0.93
C GLU A 77 -2.52 4.64 0.51
N PHE A 78 -1.28 4.55 1.01
CA PHE A 78 -1.00 4.19 2.40
C PHE A 78 -1.05 5.39 3.36
N ALA A 79 -1.43 6.58 2.89
CA ALA A 79 -1.58 7.76 3.75
C ALA A 79 -2.46 7.52 5.00
N PRO A 80 -3.59 6.77 4.92
CA PRO A 80 -4.40 6.46 6.10
C PRO A 80 -3.66 5.64 7.17
N LEU A 81 -2.59 4.91 6.82
CA LEU A 81 -1.84 4.06 7.75
C LEU A 81 -0.70 4.81 8.47
N ARG A 82 -0.32 6.00 8.01
CA ARG A 82 0.82 6.79 8.54
C ARG A 82 0.75 7.09 10.04
N PRO A 83 -0.43 7.28 10.67
CA PRO A 83 -0.51 7.47 12.12
C PRO A 83 -0.20 6.21 12.94
N ASP A 84 -0.24 5.01 12.35
CA ASP A 84 -0.05 3.75 13.09
C ASP A 84 1.44 3.44 13.32
N LYS A 85 1.80 3.17 14.57
CA LYS A 85 3.17 2.87 14.98
C LYS A 85 3.74 1.60 14.31
N ARG A 86 2.91 0.61 13.98
CA ARG A 86 3.33 -0.59 13.26
C ARG A 86 3.72 -0.25 11.83
N PHE A 87 2.93 0.57 11.14
CA PHE A 87 3.26 1.03 9.79
C PHE A 87 4.59 1.82 9.78
N LEU A 88 4.78 2.74 10.73
CA LEU A 88 6.05 3.47 10.89
C LEU A 88 7.24 2.53 11.11
N SER A 89 7.05 1.47 11.91
CA SER A 89 8.08 0.45 12.16
C SER A 89 8.48 -0.28 10.88
N ILE A 90 7.51 -0.67 10.05
CA ILE A 90 7.78 -1.33 8.76
C ILE A 90 8.56 -0.39 7.83
N VAL A 91 8.14 0.88 7.69
CA VAL A 91 8.82 1.89 6.87
C VAL A 91 10.29 2.06 7.31
N LYS A 92 10.56 2.12 8.62
CA LYS A 92 11.94 2.16 9.15
C LYS A 92 12.74 0.91 8.82
N LYS A 93 12.13 -0.27 8.97
CA LYS A 93 12.77 -1.55 8.72
C LYS A 93 13.14 -1.79 7.25
N ILE A 94 12.39 -1.21 6.31
CA ILE A 94 12.73 -1.24 4.88
C ILE A 94 13.74 -0.15 4.49
N GLY A 95 14.30 0.59 5.45
CA GLY A 95 15.38 1.56 5.24
C GLY A 95 14.92 2.98 4.90
N LEU A 96 13.64 3.30 5.06
CA LEU A 96 13.09 4.63 4.83
C LEU A 96 12.93 5.39 6.16
N GLU A 97 13.13 6.70 6.13
CA GLU A 97 12.87 7.57 7.27
C GLU A 97 11.46 8.18 7.12
N PRO A 98 10.48 7.80 7.99
CA PRO A 98 9.07 8.14 7.80
C PRO A 98 8.82 9.65 7.67
N GLU A 99 9.45 10.44 8.52
CA GLU A 99 9.28 11.89 8.60
C GLU A 99 9.68 12.56 7.27
N SER A 100 10.79 12.11 6.67
CA SER A 100 11.31 12.57 5.38
C SER A 100 10.42 12.15 4.21
N VAL A 101 10.02 10.88 4.15
CA VAL A 101 9.18 10.39 3.03
C VAL A 101 7.75 10.93 3.08
N PHE A 102 7.24 11.28 4.27
CA PHE A 102 5.93 11.91 4.39
C PHE A 102 5.97 13.40 4.06
N ALA A 103 7.07 14.10 4.39
CA ALA A 103 7.29 15.51 4.06
C ALA A 103 7.52 15.75 2.56
N ALA A 104 8.02 14.76 1.82
CA ALA A 104 8.30 14.85 0.38
C ALA A 104 7.07 15.20 -0.50
N ARG A 105 5.85 15.22 0.05
CA ARG A 105 4.63 15.67 -0.64
C ARG A 105 4.49 17.21 -0.74
N HIS A 106 5.40 17.98 -0.13
CA HIS A 106 5.44 19.45 -0.19
C HIS A 106 6.63 20.01 -0.99
N VAL A 107 7.02 19.38 -2.10
CA VAL A 107 7.87 20.10 -3.05
C VAL A 107 7.00 21.16 -3.74
N ASN A 108 7.00 22.36 -3.16
CA ASN A 108 6.42 23.56 -3.74
C ASN A 108 7.02 23.76 -5.14
N TYR A 109 6.20 23.55 -6.17
CA TYR A 109 6.52 23.87 -7.57
C TYR A 109 6.73 25.39 -7.81
N CYS A 110 6.68 26.21 -6.78
CA CYS A 110 6.78 27.68 -6.86
C CYS A 110 8.21 28.23 -6.97
N ALA A 111 9.26 27.39 -6.87
CA ALA A 111 10.65 27.90 -6.85
C ALA A 111 11.37 27.86 -8.22
N ILE A 112 10.72 27.44 -9.32
CA ILE A 112 11.43 27.21 -10.60
C ILE A 112 11.29 28.39 -11.59
N THR A 113 10.37 29.34 -11.39
CA THR A 113 10.16 30.48 -12.32
C THR A 113 10.72 31.82 -11.86
N SER A 114 11.57 31.85 -10.82
CA SER A 114 12.24 33.08 -10.39
C SER A 114 13.74 32.96 -10.60
N ARG A 115 14.20 33.15 -11.84
CA ARG A 115 15.57 33.63 -12.10
C ARG A 115 15.47 35.11 -12.50
N PRO A 116 16.37 35.97 -12.00
CA PRO A 116 16.43 37.38 -12.37
C PRO A 116 16.78 37.58 -13.85
#